data_AF-A0A1W4WJG3-F1
#
_entry.id   AF-A0A1W4WJG3-F1
#
_cell.length_a   1.000
_cell.length_b   1.000
_cell.length_c   1.000
_cell.angle_alpha   90.00
_cell.angle_beta   90.00
_cell.angle_gamma   90.00
#
_symmetry.space_group_name_H-M   'P 1'
#
loop_
_entity.id
_entity.type
_entity.pdbx_description
1 polymer ?
#
loop_
_entity_poly.entity_id
_entity_poly.type
_entity_poly.pdbx_seq_one_letter_code
_entity_poly.pdbx_strand_id
1 'polypeptide(L)'
;MVVRKFEEELKYMEKLNPYCWKIKKGFQPNMNVEGVFYVNSTLEKLMLDELKNACRPGMTGGFLPGVKQIANVAALPGIVGKSIGLPDVHSGYGFAIGNMAAFDMNDPNSVVSPGGVGFDINCGVRLLRTNLFENDVAPVKEQLAQSLFDHIPVGVGSKGIIPMNARDLEEALEMGMDWSLREGYVWAEDKEHCEEYGRMLNADPNKVSFRAKKRGLPQLGTLGAGNHYAEIQVVDEIYDKWAACKMGIEEKGQVCVMIHSGSRGFGHQVATDALVQMEKAMSRDKIETNDRQLACARINSQEGQDYLKSMAAAANFAWVNRSSMTFLTRQAFAKQFQTTPDDLDMHVIYDVSHNIAKVEEHVVDGKLKTLLVHRKGSTRAFPPNHPLIPVDYQLTGQPVLIGGTMGTCSYVLTGTEQGMIETYGSTCHGAGRALSRAKSRRNLDYTDVLAKLEEMGISIRVASPKLVMEEAPESYKNVTDVVNTCHSAGISKKCIKLRPIAVIKG
;
A
#
# COMPACT_ATOMS: atom_id res chain seq x y z
N MET A 1 -14.56 -18.29 -18.73
CA MET A 1 -13.67 -17.18 -19.09
C MET A 1 -13.78 -16.96 -20.59
N VAL A 2 -14.07 -15.75 -21.06
CA VAL A 2 -14.14 -15.48 -22.50
C VAL A 2 -12.71 -15.54 -23.05
N VAL A 3 -12.44 -16.50 -23.94
CA VAL A 3 -11.14 -16.63 -24.61
C VAL A 3 -11.28 -16.00 -25.99
N ARG A 4 -10.95 -14.70 -26.06
CA ARG A 4 -10.87 -13.93 -27.30
C ARG A 4 -9.43 -13.80 -27.77
N LYS A 5 -9.25 -13.65 -29.07
CA LYS A 5 -7.95 -13.25 -29.64
C LYS A 5 -7.62 -11.82 -29.18
N PHE A 6 -6.34 -11.47 -29.16
CA PHE A 6 -5.89 -10.15 -28.70
C PHE A 6 -6.53 -9.00 -29.50
N GLU A 7 -6.66 -9.17 -30.82
CA GLU A 7 -7.30 -8.17 -31.71
C GLU A 7 -8.79 -7.98 -31.40
N GLU A 8 -9.46 -9.00 -30.86
CA GLU A 8 -10.86 -8.92 -30.43
C GLU A 8 -11.00 -8.26 -29.06
N GLU A 9 -10.07 -8.52 -28.13
CA GLU A 9 -10.00 -7.82 -26.84
C GLU A 9 -9.82 -6.31 -27.05
N LEU A 10 -8.94 -5.91 -27.98
CA LEU A 10 -8.68 -4.49 -28.28
C LEU A 10 -9.92 -3.72 -28.78
N LYS A 11 -10.92 -4.37 -29.37
CA LYS A 11 -12.17 -3.71 -29.80
C LYS A 11 -12.97 -3.13 -28.64
N TYR A 12 -12.75 -3.65 -27.42
CA TYR A 12 -13.37 -3.20 -26.19
C TYR A 12 -12.49 -2.23 -25.40
N MET A 13 -11.34 -1.83 -25.95
CA MET A 13 -10.42 -0.89 -25.32
C MET A 13 -10.34 0.40 -26.12
N GLU A 14 -10.26 1.52 -25.43
CA GLU A 14 -10.17 2.85 -26.06
C GLU A 14 -9.19 3.72 -25.27
N LYS A 15 -8.21 4.29 -25.96
CA LYS A 15 -7.30 5.27 -25.35
C LYS A 15 -8.01 6.61 -25.27
N LEU A 16 -8.30 7.08 -24.05
CA LEU A 16 -9.02 8.33 -23.81
C LEU A 16 -8.10 9.55 -23.94
N ASN A 17 -6.87 9.41 -23.42
CA ASN A 17 -5.84 10.43 -23.46
C ASN A 17 -4.45 9.76 -23.37
N PRO A 18 -3.33 10.51 -23.41
CA PRO A 18 -1.99 9.91 -23.36
C PRO A 18 -1.69 9.05 -22.13
N TYR A 19 -2.46 9.18 -21.06
CA TYR A 19 -2.23 8.55 -19.77
C TYR A 19 -3.38 7.63 -19.30
N CYS A 20 -4.46 7.49 -20.07
CA CYS A 20 -5.66 6.79 -19.60
C CYS A 20 -6.33 5.98 -20.72
N TRP A 21 -6.64 4.73 -20.38
CA TRP A 21 -7.37 3.79 -21.20
C TRP A 21 -8.70 3.45 -20.56
N LYS A 22 -9.71 3.26 -21.40
CA LYS A 22 -11.05 2.80 -21.05
C LYS A 22 -11.24 1.35 -21.48
N ILE A 23 -11.86 0.56 -20.60
CA ILE A 23 -12.32 -0.80 -20.83
C ILE A 23 -13.85 -0.76 -20.91
N LYS A 24 -14.38 -0.96 -22.12
CA LYS A 24 -15.82 -0.90 -22.41
C LYS A 24 -16.55 -2.10 -21.81
N LYS A 25 -17.82 -1.89 -21.45
CA LYS A 25 -18.73 -2.99 -21.08
C LYS A 25 -18.74 -4.05 -22.18
N GLY A 26 -18.79 -5.31 -21.77
CA GLY A 26 -18.64 -6.46 -22.67
C GLY A 26 -17.19 -6.93 -22.86
N PHE A 27 -16.20 -6.23 -22.28
CA PHE A 27 -14.85 -6.78 -22.16
C PHE A 27 -14.86 -8.05 -21.28
N GLN A 28 -15.60 -8.05 -20.18
CA GLN A 28 -15.96 -9.27 -19.47
C GLN A 28 -17.49 -9.38 -19.37
N PRO A 29 -18.04 -10.58 -19.16
CA PRO A 29 -19.46 -10.75 -18.89
C PRO A 29 -19.88 -9.94 -17.67
N ASN A 30 -21.14 -9.50 -17.64
CA ASN A 30 -21.80 -8.93 -16.46
C ASN A 30 -21.18 -7.63 -15.92
N MET A 31 -20.40 -6.90 -16.71
CA MET A 31 -19.86 -5.60 -16.30
C MET A 31 -20.98 -4.59 -16.00
N ASN A 32 -21.11 -4.19 -14.73
CA ASN A 32 -22.07 -3.19 -14.25
C ASN A 32 -21.61 -1.76 -14.59
N VAL A 33 -20.30 -1.53 -14.61
CA VAL A 33 -19.67 -0.26 -14.96
C VAL A 33 -18.54 -0.47 -15.97
N GLU A 34 -17.95 0.62 -16.45
CA GLU A 34 -16.75 0.57 -17.28
C GLU A 34 -15.49 0.43 -16.39
N GLY A 35 -14.42 -0.11 -16.97
CA GLY A 35 -13.10 -0.06 -16.35
C GLY A 35 -12.28 1.09 -16.92
N VAL A 36 -11.32 1.60 -16.15
CA VAL A 36 -10.27 2.49 -16.66
C VAL A 36 -8.92 2.07 -16.08
N PHE A 37 -7.84 2.36 -16.78
CA PHE A 37 -6.50 2.26 -16.21
C PHE A 37 -5.58 3.37 -16.69
N TYR A 38 -4.75 3.85 -15.78
CA TYR A 38 -3.80 4.93 -16.04
C TYR A 38 -2.43 4.36 -16.39
N VAL A 39 -1.86 4.71 -17.54
CA VAL A 39 -0.51 4.31 -17.97
C VAL A 39 0.06 5.31 -18.97
N ASN A 40 1.36 5.62 -18.87
CA ASN A 40 2.09 6.29 -19.95
C ASN A 40 2.49 5.30 -21.06
N SER A 41 3.18 5.76 -22.10
CA SER A 41 3.61 4.92 -23.24
C SER A 41 4.50 3.73 -22.83
N THR A 42 5.32 3.88 -21.80
CA THR A 42 6.21 2.81 -21.31
C THR A 42 5.41 1.74 -20.59
N LEU A 43 4.53 2.14 -19.67
CA LEU A 43 3.71 1.25 -18.86
C LEU A 43 2.60 0.58 -19.67
N GLU A 44 2.09 1.26 -20.70
CA GLU A 44 1.10 0.74 -21.65
C GLU A 44 1.60 -0.55 -22.30
N LYS A 45 2.86 -0.57 -22.74
CA LYS A 45 3.46 -1.76 -23.35
C LYS A 45 3.41 -2.97 -22.41
N LEU A 46 3.76 -2.77 -21.13
CA LEU A 46 3.72 -3.84 -20.13
C LEU A 46 2.30 -4.41 -19.94
N MET A 47 1.31 -3.52 -19.86
CA MET A 47 -0.10 -3.90 -19.69
C MET A 47 -0.65 -4.67 -20.89
N LEU A 48 -0.35 -4.19 -22.11
CA LEU A 48 -0.83 -4.81 -23.34
C LEU A 48 -0.08 -6.12 -23.66
N ASP A 49 1.22 -6.21 -23.35
CA ASP A 49 1.99 -7.44 -23.50
C ASP A 49 1.48 -8.54 -22.55
N GLU A 50 1.12 -8.18 -21.30
CA GLU A 50 0.49 -9.12 -20.36
C GLU A 50 -0.84 -9.68 -20.91
N LEU A 51 -1.71 -8.80 -21.42
CA LEU A 51 -2.97 -9.19 -22.04
C LEU A 51 -2.75 -10.05 -23.30
N LYS A 52 -1.82 -9.65 -24.18
CA LYS A 52 -1.48 -10.39 -25.41
C LYS A 52 -0.97 -11.79 -25.10
N ASN A 53 -0.17 -11.95 -24.04
CA ASN A 53 0.31 -13.25 -23.60
C ASN A 53 -0.85 -14.12 -23.09
N ALA A 54 -1.78 -13.56 -22.31
CA ALA A 54 -2.96 -14.28 -21.82
C ALA A 54 -3.95 -14.74 -22.92
N CYS A 55 -3.89 -14.13 -24.10
CA CYS A 55 -4.68 -14.55 -25.28
C CYS A 55 -4.04 -15.69 -26.09
N ARG A 56 -2.83 -16.16 -25.75
CA ARG A 56 -2.16 -17.23 -26.51
C ARG A 56 -2.79 -18.61 -26.20
N PRO A 57 -3.01 -19.45 -27.23
CA PRO A 57 -3.51 -20.82 -27.02
C PRO A 57 -2.59 -21.63 -26.11
N GLY A 58 -3.15 -22.44 -25.22
CA GLY A 58 -2.40 -23.39 -24.38
C GLY A 58 -1.76 -22.81 -23.11
N MET A 59 -1.92 -21.50 -22.82
CA MET A 59 -1.58 -20.98 -21.50
C MET A 59 -2.65 -21.39 -20.47
N THR A 60 -2.35 -22.40 -19.66
CA THR A 60 -3.11 -22.79 -18.48
C THR A 60 -2.28 -22.53 -17.21
N GLY A 61 -2.86 -21.78 -16.27
CA GLY A 61 -2.24 -21.47 -14.97
C GLY A 61 -1.66 -20.06 -14.86
N GLY A 62 -1.72 -19.47 -13.67
CA GLY A 62 -1.32 -18.09 -13.37
C GLY A 62 -2.51 -17.19 -13.00
N PHE A 63 -2.23 -15.97 -12.55
CA PHE A 63 -3.26 -14.94 -12.34
C PHE A 63 -3.74 -14.37 -13.68
N LEU A 64 -4.98 -13.89 -13.70
CA LEU A 64 -5.53 -13.14 -14.83
C LEU A 64 -4.74 -11.85 -15.04
N PRO A 65 -4.51 -11.41 -16.31
CA PRO A 65 -3.83 -10.15 -16.57
C PRO A 65 -4.59 -8.98 -15.93
N GLY A 66 -3.88 -7.94 -15.51
CA GLY A 66 -4.44 -6.83 -14.74
C GLY A 66 -5.67 -6.20 -15.40
N VAL A 67 -5.65 -6.04 -16.74
CA VAL A 67 -6.78 -5.52 -17.53
C VAL A 67 -8.05 -6.37 -17.36
N LYS A 68 -7.92 -7.72 -17.35
CA LYS A 68 -9.06 -8.64 -17.14
C LYS A 68 -9.58 -8.57 -15.70
N GLN A 69 -8.69 -8.36 -14.73
CA GLN A 69 -9.08 -8.23 -13.33
C GLN A 69 -9.84 -6.94 -13.07
N ILE A 70 -9.38 -5.80 -13.62
CA ILE A 70 -10.11 -4.51 -13.57
C ILE A 70 -11.53 -4.69 -14.13
N ALA A 71 -11.67 -5.38 -15.27
CA ALA A 71 -12.97 -5.66 -15.86
C ALA A 71 -13.84 -6.63 -15.04
N ASN A 72 -13.25 -7.64 -14.40
CA ASN A 72 -13.98 -8.52 -13.49
C ASN A 72 -14.49 -7.78 -12.25
N VAL A 73 -13.70 -6.85 -11.70
CA VAL A 73 -14.13 -5.97 -10.60
C VAL A 73 -15.28 -5.06 -11.04
N ALA A 74 -15.26 -4.58 -12.29
CA ALA A 74 -16.36 -3.81 -12.87
C ALA A 74 -17.69 -4.59 -12.99
N ALA A 75 -17.65 -5.91 -12.83
CA ALA A 75 -18.83 -6.79 -12.81
C ALA A 75 -19.37 -7.05 -11.39
N LEU A 76 -18.74 -6.52 -10.34
CA LEU A 76 -19.22 -6.73 -8.97
C LEU A 76 -20.53 -5.96 -8.71
N PRO A 77 -21.48 -6.54 -7.94
CA PRO A 77 -22.74 -5.87 -7.63
C PRO A 77 -22.55 -4.59 -6.81
N GLY A 78 -23.30 -3.55 -7.15
CA GLY A 78 -23.31 -2.27 -6.43
C GLY A 78 -22.02 -1.46 -6.52
N ILE A 79 -21.14 -1.76 -7.48
CA ILE A 79 -19.99 -0.92 -7.81
C ILE A 79 -20.46 0.42 -8.41
N VAL A 80 -19.79 1.51 -8.04
CA VAL A 80 -20.14 2.88 -8.40
C VAL A 80 -19.10 3.48 -9.32
N GLY A 81 -19.56 4.16 -10.37
CA GLY A 81 -18.72 4.89 -11.32
C GLY A 81 -17.91 3.96 -12.22
N LYS A 82 -16.70 3.57 -11.79
CA LYS A 82 -15.72 2.81 -12.59
C LYS A 82 -14.90 1.87 -11.70
N SER A 83 -14.39 0.79 -12.28
CA SER A 83 -13.25 0.04 -11.72
C SER A 83 -11.95 0.65 -12.26
N ILE A 84 -11.02 1.02 -11.38
CA ILE A 84 -9.89 1.89 -11.75
C ILE A 84 -8.58 1.17 -11.46
N GLY A 85 -7.70 1.03 -12.46
CA GLY A 85 -6.32 0.59 -12.32
C GLY A 85 -5.35 1.77 -12.37
N LEU A 86 -4.50 1.90 -11.36
CA LEU A 86 -3.44 2.92 -11.31
C LEU A 86 -2.19 2.49 -12.09
N PRO A 87 -1.19 3.37 -12.29
CA PRO A 87 -0.06 3.06 -13.17
C PRO A 87 0.84 1.91 -12.70
N ASP A 88 0.82 1.61 -11.40
CA ASP A 88 1.48 0.45 -10.80
C ASP A 88 0.67 -0.85 -10.93
N VAL A 89 -0.48 -0.85 -11.61
CA VAL A 89 -1.40 -2.00 -11.66
C VAL A 89 -0.77 -3.27 -12.24
N HIS A 90 -0.97 -4.40 -11.55
CA HIS A 90 -0.49 -5.71 -12.00
C HIS A 90 -1.33 -6.83 -11.39
N SER A 91 -1.23 -8.01 -11.99
CA SER A 91 -1.96 -9.21 -11.58
C SER A 91 -1.93 -9.47 -10.06
N GLY A 92 -3.12 -9.64 -9.46
CA GLY A 92 -3.31 -9.92 -8.03
C GLY A 92 -4.36 -11.01 -7.76
N TYR A 93 -4.74 -11.21 -6.50
CA TYR A 93 -5.82 -12.16 -6.14
C TYR A 93 -7.21 -11.52 -6.28
N GLY A 94 -7.99 -11.91 -7.30
CA GLY A 94 -9.30 -11.32 -7.60
C GLY A 94 -9.18 -9.92 -8.18
N PHE A 95 -8.98 -8.92 -7.32
CA PHE A 95 -8.58 -7.57 -7.73
C PHE A 95 -7.10 -7.58 -8.12
N ALA A 96 -6.75 -6.82 -9.16
CA ALA A 96 -5.36 -6.48 -9.43
C ALA A 96 -4.78 -5.66 -8.26
N ILE A 97 -3.47 -5.77 -8.04
CA ILE A 97 -2.76 -4.82 -7.17
C ILE A 97 -2.63 -3.52 -7.96
N GLY A 98 -2.88 -2.35 -7.38
CA GLY A 98 -3.06 -1.08 -8.08
C GLY A 98 -4.51 -0.81 -8.49
N ASN A 99 -5.48 -1.65 -8.10
CA ASN A 99 -6.88 -1.49 -8.46
C ASN A 99 -7.69 -0.97 -7.28
N MET A 100 -8.53 0.05 -7.53
CA MET A 100 -9.57 0.50 -6.61
C MET A 100 -10.96 0.36 -7.21
N ALA A 101 -11.94 0.21 -6.31
CA ALA A 101 -13.36 0.26 -6.64
C ALA A 101 -14.15 0.80 -5.44
N ALA A 102 -15.21 1.55 -5.71
CA ALA A 102 -16.09 2.09 -4.70
C ALA A 102 -17.48 1.44 -4.81
N PHE A 103 -18.12 1.19 -3.67
CA PHE A 103 -19.44 0.56 -3.58
C PHE A 103 -20.38 1.41 -2.72
N ASP A 104 -21.62 1.60 -3.14
CA ASP A 104 -22.58 2.45 -2.42
C ASP A 104 -23.05 1.79 -1.11
N MET A 105 -22.81 2.43 0.04
CA MET A 105 -23.25 1.87 1.34
C MET A 105 -24.77 1.73 1.44
N ASN A 106 -25.52 2.50 0.65
CA ASN A 106 -26.99 2.49 0.65
C ASN A 106 -27.60 1.51 -0.36
N ASP A 107 -26.81 0.94 -1.27
CA ASP A 107 -27.30 -0.11 -2.17
C ASP A 107 -27.24 -1.47 -1.46
N PRO A 108 -28.38 -2.15 -1.22
CA PRO A 108 -28.40 -3.46 -0.58
C PRO A 108 -27.63 -4.53 -1.36
N ASN A 109 -27.34 -4.28 -2.64
CA ASN A 109 -26.53 -5.17 -3.47
C ASN A 109 -25.02 -4.90 -3.34
N SER A 110 -24.58 -3.78 -2.77
CA SER A 110 -23.17 -3.48 -2.67
C SER A 110 -22.43 -4.50 -1.81
N VAL A 111 -21.19 -4.79 -2.22
CA VAL A 111 -20.38 -5.86 -1.65
C VAL A 111 -19.10 -5.36 -1.02
N VAL A 112 -18.56 -6.14 -0.09
CA VAL A 112 -17.21 -6.03 0.42
C VAL A 112 -16.42 -7.29 0.02
N SER A 113 -15.18 -7.11 -0.43
CA SER A 113 -14.32 -8.23 -0.85
C SER A 113 -12.92 -8.14 -0.22
N PRO A 114 -12.48 -9.17 0.53
CA PRO A 114 -11.11 -9.29 1.02
C PRO A 114 -10.09 -9.28 -0.12
N GLY A 115 -10.47 -9.81 -1.28
CA GLY A 115 -9.66 -9.75 -2.49
C GLY A 115 -9.40 -8.32 -2.98
N GLY A 116 -10.29 -7.37 -2.69
CA GLY A 116 -10.16 -5.94 -3.01
C GLY A 116 -9.45 -5.10 -1.96
N VAL A 117 -9.14 -5.68 -0.80
CA VAL A 117 -8.28 -5.07 0.23
C VAL A 117 -6.86 -5.63 0.13
N GLY A 118 -6.74 -6.95 -0.05
CA GLY A 118 -5.47 -7.68 -0.02
C GLY A 118 -5.27 -8.44 1.29
N PHE A 119 -4.33 -9.39 1.26
CA PHE A 119 -4.05 -10.24 2.42
C PHE A 119 -3.29 -9.50 3.52
N ASP A 120 -2.32 -8.65 3.16
CA ASP A 120 -1.64 -7.81 4.15
C ASP A 120 -2.45 -6.53 4.38
N ILE A 121 -3.50 -6.68 5.19
CA ILE A 121 -4.43 -5.60 5.54
C ILE A 121 -3.64 -4.47 6.20
N ASN A 122 -3.89 -3.25 5.75
CA ASN A 122 -3.15 -2.05 6.13
C ASN A 122 -1.63 -2.20 6.00
N CYS A 123 -1.15 -2.97 5.02
CA CYS A 123 0.18 -2.72 4.48
C CYS A 123 0.24 -1.25 4.04
N GLY A 124 1.29 -0.56 4.44
CA GLY A 124 1.39 0.88 4.32
C GLY A 124 2.80 1.38 4.60
N VAL A 125 2.98 2.67 4.40
CA VAL A 125 4.27 3.33 4.49
C VAL A 125 4.17 4.46 5.51
N ARG A 126 5.21 4.62 6.33
CA ARG A 126 5.42 5.75 7.23
C ARG A 126 6.75 6.41 6.89
N LEU A 127 6.78 7.75 6.91
CA LEU A 127 8.00 8.53 6.67
C LEU A 127 8.30 9.41 7.87
N LEU A 128 9.53 9.34 8.37
CA LEU A 128 10.07 10.24 9.37
C LEU A 128 11.06 11.21 8.72
N ARG A 129 11.06 12.47 9.17
CA ARG A 129 12.14 13.42 8.90
C ARG A 129 13.18 13.38 10.02
N THR A 130 14.32 14.00 9.78
CA THR A 130 15.34 14.31 10.80
C THR A 130 15.91 15.70 10.50
N ASN A 131 16.66 16.30 11.43
CA ASN A 131 17.48 17.49 11.13
C ASN A 131 18.88 17.15 10.59
N LEU A 132 19.16 15.88 10.29
CA LEU A 132 20.43 15.41 9.74
C LEU A 132 20.47 15.55 8.22
N PHE A 133 21.68 15.71 7.70
CA PHE A 133 21.98 15.74 6.29
C PHE A 133 22.85 14.54 5.87
N GLU A 134 22.93 14.29 4.55
CA GLU A 134 23.72 13.18 3.99
C GLU A 134 25.17 13.19 4.50
N ASN A 135 25.78 14.36 4.67
CA ASN A 135 27.14 14.50 5.21
C ASN A 135 27.28 14.09 6.68
N ASP A 136 26.22 14.20 7.48
CA ASP A 136 26.24 13.78 8.89
C ASP A 136 26.13 12.25 9.00
N VAL A 137 25.39 11.63 8.08
CA VAL A 137 25.14 10.18 8.07
C VAL A 137 26.23 9.41 7.32
N ALA A 138 26.81 9.97 6.25
CA ALA A 138 27.76 9.27 5.39
C ALA A 138 28.93 8.59 6.15
N PRO A 139 29.57 9.22 7.17
CA PRO A 139 30.64 8.60 7.94
C PRO A 139 30.21 7.43 8.82
N VAL A 140 28.93 7.39 9.22
CA VAL A 140 28.37 6.40 10.15
C VAL A 140 27.31 5.50 9.51
N LYS A 141 27.17 5.55 8.18
CA LYS A 141 26.09 4.92 7.42
C LYS A 141 25.98 3.42 7.69
N GLU A 142 27.12 2.71 7.68
CA GLU A 142 27.14 1.26 7.90
C GLU A 142 26.76 0.88 9.34
N GLN A 143 27.20 1.69 10.31
CA GLN A 143 26.91 1.50 11.73
C GLN A 143 25.44 1.82 12.02
N LEU A 144 24.90 2.87 11.40
CA LEU A 144 23.49 3.25 11.53
C LEU A 144 22.57 2.19 10.90
N ALA A 145 22.91 1.69 9.71
CA ALA A 145 22.20 0.59 9.07
C ALA A 145 22.20 -0.68 9.95
N GLN A 146 23.35 -1.01 10.54
CA GLN A 146 23.45 -2.11 11.50
C GLN A 146 22.63 -1.84 12.77
N SER A 147 22.70 -0.63 13.33
CA SER A 147 21.96 -0.23 14.53
C SER A 147 20.46 -0.41 14.32
N LEU A 148 19.91 0.06 13.20
CA LEU A 148 18.50 -0.16 12.87
C LEU A 148 18.16 -1.65 12.69
N PHE A 149 19.02 -2.43 12.03
CA PHE A 149 18.83 -3.89 11.88
C PHE A 149 18.82 -4.62 13.23
N ASP A 150 19.63 -4.18 14.18
CA ASP A 150 19.71 -4.76 15.53
C ASP A 150 18.47 -4.39 16.37
N HIS A 151 17.90 -3.20 16.18
CA HIS A 151 16.72 -2.74 16.94
C HIS A 151 15.40 -3.20 16.34
N ILE A 152 15.29 -3.30 15.00
CA ILE A 152 14.06 -3.67 14.31
C ILE A 152 14.11 -5.16 13.96
N PRO A 153 13.29 -6.02 14.59
CA PRO A 153 13.25 -7.43 14.23
C PRO A 153 12.75 -7.61 12.79
N VAL A 154 13.57 -8.27 11.98
CA VAL A 154 13.29 -8.53 10.56
C VAL A 154 13.17 -10.02 10.27
N GLY A 155 12.43 -10.38 9.21
CA GLY A 155 12.38 -11.75 8.70
C GLY A 155 11.16 -12.57 9.10
N VAL A 156 11.01 -13.73 8.44
CA VAL A 156 9.89 -14.65 8.67
C VAL A 156 10.06 -15.37 10.01
N GLY A 157 9.08 -15.23 10.90
CA GLY A 157 9.07 -15.90 12.21
C GLY A 157 9.76 -15.13 13.33
N SER A 158 10.34 -13.97 13.02
CA SER A 158 10.92 -13.06 14.00
C SER A 158 9.87 -12.55 14.98
N LYS A 159 10.31 -12.29 16.21
CA LYS A 159 9.45 -11.86 17.30
C LYS A 159 9.66 -10.38 17.64
N GLY A 160 8.57 -9.71 17.98
CA GLY A 160 8.59 -8.36 18.52
C GLY A 160 9.39 -8.27 19.81
N ILE A 161 10.03 -7.13 20.03
CA ILE A 161 10.71 -6.84 21.31
C ILE A 161 9.84 -6.04 22.28
N ILE A 162 8.75 -5.46 21.80
CA ILE A 162 7.76 -4.79 22.66
C ILE A 162 7.01 -5.88 23.44
N PRO A 163 7.02 -5.82 24.79
CA PRO A 163 6.27 -6.76 25.61
C PRO A 163 4.80 -6.77 25.23
N MET A 164 4.27 -7.95 24.93
CA MET A 164 2.93 -8.10 24.41
C MET A 164 2.34 -9.43 24.89
N ASN A 165 1.33 -9.36 25.74
CA ASN A 165 0.52 -10.50 26.13
C ASN A 165 -0.82 -10.51 25.36
N ALA A 166 -1.66 -11.53 25.59
CA ALA A 166 -2.93 -11.66 24.88
C ALA A 166 -3.92 -10.51 25.14
N ARG A 167 -3.94 -9.97 26.37
CA ARG A 167 -4.77 -8.81 26.73
C ARG A 167 -4.25 -7.54 26.05
N ASP A 168 -2.94 -7.31 26.09
CA ASP A 168 -2.33 -6.14 25.44
C ASP A 168 -2.65 -6.13 23.94
N LEU A 169 -2.61 -7.31 23.30
CA LEU A 169 -2.98 -7.45 21.90
C LEU A 169 -4.44 -7.08 21.66
N GLU A 170 -5.38 -7.55 22.49
CA GLU A 170 -6.79 -7.18 22.33
C GLU A 170 -7.02 -5.69 22.47
N GLU A 171 -6.39 -5.06 23.46
CA GLU A 171 -6.46 -3.61 23.64
C GLU A 171 -5.84 -2.87 22.43
N ALA A 172 -4.69 -3.32 21.92
CA ALA A 172 -4.06 -2.76 20.73
C ALA A 172 -4.93 -2.90 19.46
N LEU A 173 -5.66 -4.00 19.31
CA LEU A 173 -6.59 -4.21 18.19
C LEU A 173 -7.79 -3.26 18.23
N GLU A 174 -8.26 -2.86 19.42
CA GLU A 174 -9.38 -1.94 19.60
C GLU A 174 -8.95 -0.47 19.55
N MET A 175 -7.81 -0.16 20.17
CA MET A 175 -7.32 1.20 20.39
C MET A 175 -6.37 1.70 19.29
N GLY A 176 -5.78 0.82 18.47
CA GLY A 176 -4.79 1.24 17.47
C GLY A 176 -3.65 2.03 18.12
N MET A 177 -3.22 3.14 17.50
CA MET A 177 -2.14 3.98 18.06
C MET A 177 -2.48 4.64 19.40
N ASP A 178 -3.75 4.70 19.83
CA ASP A 178 -4.09 5.15 21.19
C ASP A 178 -3.44 4.22 22.24
N TRP A 179 -3.33 2.92 21.95
CA TRP A 179 -2.61 1.98 22.81
C TRP A 179 -1.12 2.30 22.83
N SER A 180 -0.50 2.50 21.66
CA SER A 180 0.92 2.86 21.57
C SER A 180 1.25 4.14 22.35
N LEU A 181 0.34 5.13 22.34
CA LEU A 181 0.52 6.38 23.07
C LEU A 181 0.46 6.15 24.58
N ARG A 182 -0.53 5.38 25.04
CA ARG A 182 -0.69 5.03 26.46
C ARG A 182 0.52 4.28 27.01
N GLU A 183 1.10 3.38 26.23
CA GLU A 183 2.29 2.61 26.62
C GLU A 183 3.62 3.35 26.40
N GLY A 184 3.60 4.57 25.85
CA GLY A 184 4.80 5.40 25.66
C GLY A 184 5.67 5.05 24.45
N TYR A 185 5.12 4.36 23.45
CA TYR A 185 5.83 4.00 22.22
C TYR A 185 5.67 5.04 21.08
N VAL A 186 4.86 6.08 21.26
CA VAL A 186 4.70 7.18 20.28
C VAL A 186 4.61 8.52 20.97
N TRP A 187 4.89 9.57 20.20
CA TRP A 187 4.56 10.94 20.58
C TRP A 187 3.10 11.24 20.22
N ALA A 188 2.52 12.26 20.85
CA ALA A 188 1.12 12.61 20.60
C ALA A 188 0.90 13.04 19.14
N GLU A 189 1.86 13.79 18.59
CA GLU A 189 1.86 14.35 17.25
C GLU A 189 1.99 13.28 16.15
N ASP A 190 2.55 12.11 16.47
CA ASP A 190 2.67 10.98 15.53
C ASP A 190 1.29 10.49 15.06
N LYS A 191 0.27 10.61 15.93
CA LYS A 191 -1.10 10.23 15.60
C LYS A 191 -1.76 11.25 14.69
N GLU A 192 -1.48 12.53 14.89
CA GLU A 192 -2.01 13.60 14.03
C GLU A 192 -1.52 13.45 12.59
N HIS A 193 -0.30 12.91 12.42
CA HIS A 193 0.31 12.60 11.13
C HIS A 193 0.08 11.15 10.68
N CYS A 194 -0.99 10.51 11.14
CA CYS A 194 -1.34 9.15 10.74
C CYS A 194 -2.74 9.13 10.13
N GLU A 195 -2.89 8.43 9.01
CA GLU A 195 -4.20 8.16 8.43
C GLU A 195 -5.15 7.52 9.47
N GLU A 196 -6.40 8.01 9.55
CA GLU A 196 -7.38 7.67 10.61
C GLU A 196 -6.92 7.96 12.05
N TYR A 197 -5.98 8.90 12.25
CA TYR A 197 -5.32 9.10 13.54
C TYR A 197 -4.71 7.79 14.12
N GLY A 198 -4.39 6.84 13.24
CA GLY A 198 -3.87 5.51 13.60
C GLY A 198 -4.88 4.56 14.23
N ARG A 199 -6.19 4.78 14.06
CA ARG A 199 -7.24 3.93 14.62
C ARG A 199 -8.54 3.92 13.79
N MET A 200 -8.97 2.74 13.38
CA MET A 200 -10.33 2.51 12.92
C MET A 200 -11.24 2.19 14.11
N LEU A 201 -12.25 3.04 14.33
CA LEU A 201 -13.15 2.97 15.49
C LEU A 201 -14.12 1.79 15.47
N ASN A 202 -14.40 1.22 14.29
CA ASN A 202 -15.30 0.08 14.13
C ASN A 202 -14.59 -1.27 14.34
N ALA A 203 -13.34 -1.28 14.79
CA ALA A 203 -12.62 -2.51 15.09
C ALA A 203 -13.33 -3.32 16.19
N ASP A 204 -13.45 -4.62 15.99
CA ASP A 204 -13.99 -5.55 17.00
C ASP A 204 -13.06 -6.77 17.12
N PRO A 205 -12.23 -6.83 18.17
CA PRO A 205 -11.35 -7.96 18.42
C PRO A 205 -12.08 -9.31 18.58
N ASN A 206 -13.39 -9.32 18.87
CA ASN A 206 -14.17 -10.55 18.98
C ASN A 206 -14.50 -11.16 17.61
N LYS A 207 -14.42 -10.37 16.53
CA LYS A 207 -14.59 -10.85 15.15
C LYS A 207 -13.30 -11.40 14.55
N VAL A 208 -12.19 -11.31 15.28
CA VAL A 208 -10.90 -11.85 14.89
C VAL A 208 -10.75 -13.27 15.43
N SER A 209 -10.38 -14.21 14.56
CA SER A 209 -10.18 -15.60 14.96
C SER A 209 -9.02 -15.78 15.93
N PHE A 210 -9.12 -16.80 16.79
CA PHE A 210 -8.01 -17.20 17.67
C PHE A 210 -6.73 -17.49 16.86
N ARG A 211 -6.86 -18.07 15.66
CA ARG A 211 -5.73 -18.36 14.78
C ARG A 211 -5.02 -17.09 14.33
N ALA A 212 -5.76 -16.04 13.97
CA ALA A 212 -5.18 -14.75 13.59
C ALA A 212 -4.44 -14.12 14.77
N LYS A 213 -5.07 -14.05 15.95
CA LYS A 213 -4.44 -13.55 17.19
C LYS A 213 -3.16 -14.33 17.54
N LYS A 214 -3.20 -15.67 17.49
CA LYS A 214 -2.03 -16.53 17.75
C LYS A 214 -0.87 -16.29 16.78
N ARG A 215 -1.17 -15.99 15.51
CA ARG A 215 -0.14 -15.64 14.51
C ARG A 215 0.41 -14.23 14.71
N GLY A 216 -0.45 -13.28 15.04
CA GLY A 216 -0.09 -11.86 15.19
C GLY A 216 0.67 -11.52 16.46
N LEU A 217 0.29 -12.13 17.60
CA LEU A 217 0.85 -11.85 18.91
C LEU A 217 2.39 -11.80 18.94
N PRO A 218 3.13 -12.82 18.44
CA PRO A 218 4.58 -12.75 18.45
C PRO A 218 5.16 -11.77 17.43
N GLN A 219 4.40 -11.32 16.42
CA GLN A 219 4.91 -10.57 15.26
C GLN A 219 4.72 -9.06 15.35
N LEU A 220 4.05 -8.54 16.37
CA LEU A 220 3.88 -7.10 16.55
C LEU A 220 5.24 -6.43 16.78
N GLY A 221 5.48 -5.26 16.19
CA GLY A 221 6.76 -4.57 16.24
C GLY A 221 7.85 -5.24 15.38
N THR A 222 7.47 -5.93 14.32
CA THR A 222 8.41 -6.56 13.37
C THR A 222 8.17 -6.07 11.95
N LEU A 223 9.26 -5.99 11.18
CA LEU A 223 9.21 -5.51 9.80
C LEU A 223 8.52 -6.52 8.89
N GLY A 224 8.97 -7.76 8.97
CA GLY A 224 8.53 -8.84 8.10
C GLY A 224 9.44 -9.18 6.96
N ALA A 225 8.85 -9.64 5.85
CA ALA A 225 9.53 -10.15 4.67
C ALA A 225 8.78 -9.73 3.40
N GLY A 226 9.25 -10.15 2.23
CA GLY A 226 8.72 -9.70 0.95
C GLY A 226 9.20 -8.28 0.64
N ASN A 227 8.27 -7.40 0.25
CA ASN A 227 8.54 -6.01 -0.09
C ASN A 227 8.60 -5.08 1.13
N HIS A 228 8.57 -5.60 2.36
CA HIS A 228 8.69 -4.78 3.56
C HIS A 228 10.15 -4.41 3.83
N TYR A 229 10.38 -3.14 4.16
CA TYR A 229 11.71 -2.58 4.38
C TYR A 229 11.67 -1.42 5.40
N ALA A 230 12.82 -1.15 6.01
CA ALA A 230 13.11 0.15 6.61
C ALA A 230 14.30 0.77 5.87
N GLU A 231 14.15 1.98 5.38
CA GLU A 231 15.12 2.64 4.51
C GLU A 231 15.53 4.00 5.06
N ILE A 232 16.84 4.24 5.13
CA ILE A 232 17.39 5.58 5.31
C ILE A 232 17.55 6.18 3.93
N GLN A 233 16.93 7.33 3.72
CA GLN A 233 16.83 7.99 2.43
C GLN A 233 17.27 9.45 2.55
N VAL A 234 17.69 10.02 1.43
CA VAL A 234 18.11 11.42 1.31
C VAL A 234 17.17 12.15 0.35
N VAL A 235 16.79 13.38 0.68
CA VAL A 235 16.03 14.27 -0.20
C VAL A 235 16.88 14.65 -1.42
N ASP A 236 16.55 14.09 -2.58
CA ASP A 236 17.27 14.24 -3.85
C ASP A 236 16.74 15.43 -4.68
N GLU A 237 15.41 15.54 -4.74
CA GLU A 237 14.72 16.62 -5.46
C GLU A 237 13.50 17.12 -4.67
N ILE A 238 13.26 18.43 -4.74
CA ILE A 238 12.07 19.09 -4.21
C ILE A 238 11.34 19.73 -5.39
N TYR A 239 10.13 19.27 -5.66
CA TYR A 239 9.26 19.75 -6.75
C TYR A 239 8.27 20.81 -6.28
N ASP A 240 7.82 20.73 -5.02
CA ASP A 240 6.92 21.69 -4.39
C ASP A 240 7.54 22.15 -3.07
N LYS A 241 8.27 23.26 -3.11
CA LYS A 241 8.99 23.77 -1.94
C LYS A 241 8.05 24.13 -0.79
N TRP A 242 6.88 24.69 -1.11
CA TRP A 242 5.96 25.14 -0.07
C TRP A 242 5.33 23.94 0.65
N ALA A 243 4.92 22.90 -0.07
CA ALA A 243 4.44 21.67 0.55
C ALA A 243 5.56 20.92 1.30
N ALA A 244 6.78 20.86 0.75
CA ALA A 244 7.92 20.25 1.43
C ALA A 244 8.26 20.95 2.75
N CYS A 245 8.27 22.30 2.79
CA CYS A 245 8.49 23.04 4.03
C CYS A 245 7.44 22.73 5.10
N LYS A 246 6.17 22.51 4.72
CA LYS A 246 5.12 22.08 5.68
C LYS A 246 5.37 20.68 6.24
N MET A 247 6.10 19.83 5.52
CA MET A 247 6.55 18.52 5.98
C MET A 247 7.90 18.58 6.71
N GLY A 248 8.40 19.77 7.04
CA GLY A 248 9.69 19.97 7.69
C GLY A 248 10.90 19.66 6.80
N ILE A 249 10.72 19.76 5.47
CA ILE A 249 11.78 19.57 4.47
C ILE A 249 12.05 20.89 3.73
N GLU A 250 13.17 21.55 4.05
CA GLU A 250 13.46 22.89 3.51
C GLU A 250 14.43 22.87 2.32
N GLU A 251 15.34 21.90 2.29
CA GLU A 251 16.39 21.81 1.29
C GLU A 251 16.78 20.35 0.99
N LYS A 252 17.59 20.19 -0.06
CA LYS A 252 18.10 18.88 -0.50
C LYS A 252 19.15 18.36 0.46
N GLY A 253 19.33 17.05 0.50
CA GLY A 253 20.33 16.39 1.33
C GLY A 253 19.82 15.99 2.72
N GLN A 254 18.64 16.46 3.15
CA GLN A 254 18.06 16.08 4.42
C GLN A 254 17.74 14.58 4.47
N VAL A 255 17.99 13.97 5.62
CA VAL A 255 17.83 12.53 5.84
C VAL A 255 16.43 12.24 6.37
N CYS A 256 15.79 11.25 5.76
CA CYS A 256 14.50 10.73 6.13
C CYS A 256 14.58 9.21 6.37
N VAL A 257 13.62 8.66 7.11
CA VAL A 257 13.49 7.22 7.31
C VAL A 257 12.11 6.74 6.88
N MET A 258 12.07 5.84 5.90
CA MET A 258 10.84 5.24 5.39
C MET A 258 10.67 3.84 5.95
N ILE A 259 9.51 3.56 6.55
CA ILE A 259 9.14 2.25 7.09
C ILE A 259 7.96 1.71 6.30
N HIS A 260 8.16 0.60 5.60
CA HIS A 260 7.11 -0.11 4.88
C HIS A 260 6.82 -1.45 5.56
N SER A 261 5.64 -1.54 6.19
CA SER A 261 5.13 -2.79 6.76
C SER A 261 3.61 -2.77 6.91
N GLY A 262 3.05 -3.89 7.34
CA GLY A 262 1.60 -4.09 7.46
C GLY A 262 1.22 -4.90 8.69
N SER A 263 0.10 -5.62 8.56
CA SER A 263 -0.49 -6.42 9.63
C SER A 263 0.10 -7.83 9.76
N ARG A 264 1.20 -8.11 9.04
CA ARG A 264 1.97 -9.34 9.20
C ARG A 264 1.10 -10.59 8.96
N GLY A 265 1.39 -11.69 9.66
CA GLY A 265 0.59 -12.90 9.60
C GLY A 265 -0.83 -12.75 10.16
N PHE A 266 -1.10 -11.68 10.92
CA PHE A 266 -2.40 -11.40 11.52
C PHE A 266 -3.44 -11.08 10.44
N GLY A 267 -3.23 -10.01 9.66
CA GLY A 267 -4.19 -9.61 8.62
C GLY A 267 -4.29 -10.63 7.50
N HIS A 268 -3.20 -11.33 7.17
CA HIS A 268 -3.26 -12.45 6.22
C HIS A 268 -4.26 -13.50 6.69
N GLN A 269 -4.26 -13.84 7.99
CA GLN A 269 -5.20 -14.82 8.52
C GLN A 269 -6.64 -14.27 8.53
N VAL A 270 -6.84 -12.99 8.88
CA VAL A 270 -8.16 -12.33 8.82
C VAL A 270 -8.74 -12.40 7.41
N ALA A 271 -7.96 -12.03 6.39
CA ALA A 271 -8.38 -12.13 4.99
C ALA A 271 -8.67 -13.59 4.58
N THR A 272 -7.84 -14.54 5.00
CA THR A 272 -8.04 -15.98 4.71
C THR A 272 -9.34 -16.51 5.31
N ASP A 273 -9.62 -16.16 6.57
CA ASP A 273 -10.82 -16.59 7.27
C ASP A 273 -12.08 -16.00 6.62
N ALA A 274 -12.02 -14.72 6.23
CA ALA A 274 -13.11 -14.03 5.56
C ALA A 274 -13.43 -14.63 4.18
N LEU A 275 -12.42 -14.98 3.37
CA LEU A 275 -12.64 -15.62 2.06
C LEU A 275 -13.48 -16.90 2.18
N VAL A 276 -13.20 -17.74 3.19
CA VAL A 276 -13.94 -18.99 3.43
C VAL A 276 -15.40 -18.72 3.80
N GLN A 277 -15.66 -17.70 4.62
CA GLN A 277 -17.04 -17.34 4.98
C GLN A 277 -17.78 -16.71 3.80
N MET A 278 -17.10 -15.89 3.00
CA MET A 278 -17.71 -15.21 1.86
C MET A 278 -18.02 -16.17 0.71
N GLU A 279 -17.23 -17.22 0.47
CA GLU A 279 -17.63 -18.27 -0.49
C GLU A 279 -18.99 -18.89 -0.13
N LYS A 280 -19.28 -19.07 1.18
CA LYS A 280 -20.58 -19.56 1.64
C LYS A 280 -21.68 -18.51 1.47
N ALA A 281 -21.38 -17.24 1.81
CA ALA A 281 -22.32 -16.13 1.66
C ALA A 281 -22.73 -15.94 0.19
N MET A 282 -21.79 -16.00 -0.75
CA MET A 282 -22.08 -15.91 -2.19
C MET A 282 -23.03 -17.01 -2.66
N SER A 283 -22.82 -18.25 -2.21
CA SER A 283 -23.71 -19.37 -2.54
C SER A 283 -25.13 -19.14 -2.01
N ARG A 284 -25.26 -18.70 -0.75
CA ARG A 284 -26.54 -18.35 -0.13
C ARG A 284 -27.26 -17.21 -0.86
N ASP A 285 -26.51 -16.15 -1.17
CA ASP A 285 -27.06 -14.88 -1.69
C ASP A 285 -27.08 -14.85 -3.23
N LYS A 286 -26.70 -15.96 -3.89
CA LYS A 286 -26.62 -16.14 -5.35
C LYS A 286 -25.79 -15.05 -6.03
N ILE A 287 -24.66 -14.69 -5.42
CA ILE A 287 -23.71 -13.73 -5.99
C ILE A 287 -22.80 -14.47 -6.96
N GLU A 288 -22.97 -14.22 -8.25
CA GLU A 288 -22.11 -14.75 -9.30
C GLU A 288 -20.97 -13.79 -9.62
N THR A 289 -19.76 -14.32 -9.78
CA THR A 289 -18.57 -13.54 -10.15
C THR A 289 -17.83 -14.23 -11.28
N ASN A 290 -17.09 -13.45 -12.08
CA ASN A 290 -16.32 -13.96 -13.21
C ASN A 290 -15.05 -14.75 -12.78
N ASP A 291 -14.67 -14.65 -11.50
CA ASP A 291 -13.50 -15.29 -10.91
C ASP A 291 -13.78 -15.63 -9.44
N ARG A 292 -13.53 -16.88 -9.03
CA ARG A 292 -13.68 -17.32 -7.64
C ARG A 292 -12.85 -16.50 -6.64
N GLN A 293 -11.74 -15.91 -7.09
CA GLN A 293 -10.90 -15.04 -6.26
C GLN A 293 -11.58 -13.70 -5.92
N LEU A 294 -12.70 -13.36 -6.55
CA LEU A 294 -13.55 -12.21 -6.20
C LEU A 294 -14.58 -12.55 -5.11
N ALA A 295 -14.24 -13.48 -4.22
CA ALA A 295 -15.11 -13.82 -3.10
C ALA A 295 -15.50 -12.56 -2.31
N CYS A 296 -16.80 -12.41 -2.05
CA CYS A 296 -17.38 -11.21 -1.46
C CYS A 296 -18.68 -11.52 -0.70
N ALA A 297 -19.12 -10.59 0.14
CA ALA A 297 -20.44 -10.63 0.77
C ALA A 297 -21.11 -9.27 0.65
N ARG A 298 -22.44 -9.23 0.76
CA ARG A 298 -23.16 -7.94 0.85
C ARG A 298 -22.63 -7.17 2.06
N ILE A 299 -22.42 -5.87 1.91
CA ILE A 299 -21.83 -5.01 2.96
C ILE A 299 -22.60 -5.16 4.28
N ASN A 300 -23.93 -5.19 4.21
CA ASN A 300 -24.82 -5.24 5.37
C ASN A 300 -25.13 -6.67 5.84
N SER A 301 -24.56 -7.72 5.24
CA SER A 301 -24.69 -9.09 5.75
C SER A 301 -23.84 -9.29 7.00
N GLN A 302 -24.13 -10.37 7.74
CA GLN A 302 -23.33 -10.76 8.91
C GLN A 302 -21.84 -10.95 8.53
N GLU A 303 -21.57 -11.64 7.42
CA GLU A 303 -20.20 -11.89 6.94
C GLU A 303 -19.50 -10.61 6.48
N GLY A 304 -20.23 -9.70 5.83
CA GLY A 304 -19.71 -8.40 5.40
C GLY A 304 -19.30 -7.53 6.60
N GLN A 305 -20.19 -7.40 7.58
CA GLN A 305 -19.93 -6.62 8.80
C GLN A 305 -18.84 -7.25 9.68
N ASP A 306 -18.83 -8.57 9.85
CA ASP A 306 -17.78 -9.26 10.61
C ASP A 306 -16.40 -9.10 9.95
N TYR A 307 -16.34 -9.13 8.61
CA TYR A 307 -15.10 -8.84 7.90
C TYR A 307 -14.67 -7.38 8.07
N LEU A 308 -15.57 -6.40 7.93
CA LEU A 308 -15.21 -4.99 8.09
C LEU A 308 -14.66 -4.68 9.49
N LYS A 309 -15.26 -5.26 10.54
CA LYS A 309 -14.80 -5.11 11.92
C LYS A 309 -13.46 -5.80 12.19
N SER A 310 -13.26 -7.01 11.65
CA SER A 310 -11.99 -7.73 11.80
C SER A 310 -10.86 -7.14 10.94
N MET A 311 -11.19 -6.58 9.76
CA MET A 311 -10.28 -5.80 8.93
C MET A 311 -9.85 -4.51 9.65
N ALA A 312 -10.79 -3.80 10.28
CA ALA A 312 -10.47 -2.63 11.11
C ALA A 312 -9.52 -2.99 12.27
N ALA A 313 -9.74 -4.12 12.95
CA ALA A 313 -8.80 -4.62 13.96
C ALA A 313 -7.42 -4.94 13.37
N ALA A 314 -7.35 -5.53 12.16
CA ALA A 314 -6.08 -5.75 11.47
C ALA A 314 -5.40 -4.44 11.03
N ALA A 315 -6.18 -3.42 10.68
CA ALA A 315 -5.65 -2.10 10.39
C ALA A 315 -5.02 -1.47 11.65
N ASN A 316 -5.70 -1.54 12.79
CA ASN A 316 -5.18 -1.11 14.09
C ASN A 316 -3.88 -1.83 14.45
N PHE A 317 -3.83 -3.16 14.27
CA PHE A 317 -2.60 -3.93 14.44
C PHE A 317 -1.43 -3.37 13.60
N ALA A 318 -1.68 -3.07 12.32
CA ALA A 318 -0.62 -2.58 11.43
C ALA A 318 -0.11 -1.18 11.80
N TRP A 319 -0.99 -0.27 12.25
CA TRP A 319 -0.55 1.03 12.75
C TRP A 319 0.25 0.91 14.05
N VAL A 320 -0.18 0.04 14.98
CA VAL A 320 0.62 -0.28 16.17
C VAL A 320 1.96 -0.91 15.79
N ASN A 321 2.00 -1.74 14.74
CA ASN A 321 3.25 -2.32 14.25
C ASN A 321 4.20 -1.24 13.70
N ARG A 322 3.72 -0.34 12.83
CA ARG A 322 4.54 0.75 12.28
C ARG A 322 4.96 1.77 13.33
N SER A 323 4.09 2.08 14.29
CA SER A 323 4.43 2.97 15.40
C SER A 323 5.49 2.36 16.32
N SER A 324 5.40 1.06 16.59
CA SER A 324 6.45 0.30 17.29
C SER A 324 7.79 0.41 16.56
N MET A 325 7.82 0.26 15.24
CA MET A 325 9.05 0.43 14.47
C MET A 325 9.54 1.88 14.40
N THR A 326 8.64 2.86 14.51
CA THR A 326 8.99 4.29 14.66
C THR A 326 9.79 4.49 15.95
N PHE A 327 9.31 3.94 17.06
CA PHE A 327 10.02 3.95 18.34
C PHE A 327 11.40 3.31 18.24
N LEU A 328 11.48 2.11 17.66
CA LEU A 328 12.75 1.39 17.49
C LEU A 328 13.75 2.13 16.58
N THR A 329 13.24 2.78 15.53
CA THR A 329 14.03 3.64 14.65
C THR A 329 14.62 4.80 15.42
N ARG A 330 13.80 5.50 16.23
CA ARG A 330 14.26 6.59 17.10
C ARG A 330 15.35 6.12 18.06
N GLN A 331 15.20 4.95 18.67
CA GLN A 331 16.23 4.38 19.56
C GLN A 331 17.54 4.06 18.83
N ALA A 332 17.47 3.51 17.61
CA ALA A 332 18.64 3.20 16.82
C ALA A 332 19.45 4.45 16.43
N PHE A 333 18.77 5.54 16.06
CA PHE A 333 19.37 6.84 15.77
C PHE A 333 19.94 7.49 17.03
N ALA A 334 19.19 7.52 18.13
CA ALA A 334 19.64 8.05 19.41
C ALA A 334 20.94 7.37 19.89
N LYS A 335 21.01 6.04 19.78
CA LYS A 335 22.23 5.26 20.08
C LYS A 335 23.40 5.66 19.19
N GLN A 336 23.18 5.79 17.89
CA GLN A 336 24.24 6.05 16.92
C GLN A 336 24.82 7.46 17.03
N PHE A 337 23.97 8.45 17.28
CA PHE A 337 24.35 9.88 17.37
C PHE A 337 24.56 10.35 18.81
N GLN A 338 24.36 9.48 19.81
CA GLN A 338 24.55 9.78 21.23
C GLN A 338 23.76 11.00 21.70
N THR A 339 22.53 11.12 21.22
CA THR A 339 21.61 12.24 21.51
C THR A 339 20.17 11.71 21.59
N THR A 340 19.20 12.58 21.85
CA THR A 340 17.80 12.18 21.93
C THR A 340 17.13 12.22 20.54
N PRO A 341 16.06 11.45 20.31
CA PRO A 341 15.30 11.55 19.05
C PRO A 341 14.63 12.92 18.84
N ASP A 342 14.39 13.66 19.93
CA ASP A 342 13.84 15.03 19.91
C ASP A 342 14.89 16.03 19.39
N ASP A 343 16.13 15.94 19.89
CA ASP A 343 17.27 16.73 19.37
C ASP A 343 17.60 16.42 17.90
N LEU A 344 17.26 15.20 17.43
CA LEU A 344 17.37 14.78 16.03
C LEU A 344 16.15 15.12 15.18
N ASP A 345 15.14 15.77 15.77
CA ASP A 345 13.94 16.27 15.08
C ASP A 345 13.19 15.13 14.33
N MET A 346 13.12 13.94 14.96
CA MET A 346 12.62 12.71 14.35
C MET A 346 11.08 12.60 14.30
N HIS A 347 10.43 13.58 13.68
CA HIS A 347 8.97 13.63 13.54
C HIS A 347 8.44 12.81 12.36
N VAL A 348 7.24 12.26 12.51
CA VAL A 348 6.52 11.60 11.42
C VAL A 348 5.98 12.65 10.46
N ILE A 349 6.37 12.57 9.18
CA ILE A 349 5.76 13.37 8.11
C ILE A 349 4.34 12.87 7.87
N TYR A 350 4.19 11.57 7.60
CA TYR A 350 2.89 10.93 7.45
C TYR A 350 2.97 9.40 7.57
N ASP A 351 1.83 8.75 7.81
CA ASP A 351 1.63 7.30 7.73
C ASP A 351 0.36 7.02 6.92
N VAL A 352 0.47 6.23 5.86
CA VAL A 352 -0.63 5.95 4.93
C VAL A 352 -0.70 4.48 4.54
N SER A 353 -1.93 3.98 4.43
CA SER A 353 -2.27 2.64 4.00
C SER A 353 -2.35 2.53 2.48
N HIS A 354 -2.06 1.34 1.95
CA HIS A 354 -2.36 1.02 0.55
C HIS A 354 -3.14 -0.28 0.32
N ASN A 355 -3.54 -0.97 1.40
CA ASN A 355 -4.37 -2.17 1.37
C ASN A 355 -5.49 -2.05 2.40
N ILE A 356 -6.60 -1.40 2.05
CA ILE A 356 -7.67 -1.10 3.00
C ILE A 356 -9.01 -0.87 2.29
N ALA A 357 -10.12 -1.11 2.99
CA ALA A 357 -11.43 -0.61 2.59
C ALA A 357 -11.91 0.44 3.58
N LYS A 358 -12.46 1.56 3.09
CA LYS A 358 -12.89 2.69 3.91
C LYS A 358 -14.24 3.22 3.53
N VAL A 359 -15.02 3.61 4.53
CA VAL A 359 -16.27 4.34 4.34
C VAL A 359 -15.92 5.81 4.18
N GLU A 360 -16.21 6.38 3.01
CA GLU A 360 -15.85 7.75 2.64
C GLU A 360 -17.01 8.43 1.92
N GLU A 361 -17.10 9.75 2.03
CA GLU A 361 -18.08 10.54 1.29
C GLU A 361 -17.48 11.06 -0.01
N HIS A 362 -18.18 10.81 -1.12
CA HIS A 362 -17.75 11.20 -2.47
C HIS A 362 -18.93 11.75 -3.26
N VAL A 363 -18.68 12.72 -4.14
CA VAL A 363 -19.70 13.23 -5.06
C VAL A 363 -19.73 12.35 -6.31
N VAL A 364 -20.87 11.71 -6.57
CA VAL A 364 -21.11 10.87 -7.74
C VAL A 364 -22.35 11.38 -8.47
N ASP A 365 -22.20 11.68 -9.76
CA ASP A 365 -23.27 12.26 -10.59
C ASP A 365 -23.94 13.50 -9.95
N GLY A 366 -23.10 14.36 -9.33
CA GLY A 366 -23.54 15.57 -8.64
C GLY A 366 -24.22 15.36 -7.28
N LYS A 367 -24.25 14.13 -6.75
CA LYS A 367 -24.85 13.79 -5.46
C LYS A 367 -23.81 13.27 -4.48
N LEU A 368 -23.86 13.74 -3.24
CA LEU A 368 -23.05 13.18 -2.17
C LEU A 368 -23.51 11.74 -1.88
N LYS A 369 -22.56 10.81 -1.87
CA LYS A 369 -22.77 9.40 -1.55
C LYS A 369 -21.76 8.92 -0.54
N THR A 370 -22.20 8.06 0.38
CA THR A 370 -21.33 7.33 1.28
C THR A 370 -20.91 6.01 0.61
N LEU A 371 -19.62 5.86 0.33
CA LEU A 371 -19.06 4.74 -0.42
C LEU A 371 -18.10 3.92 0.44
N LEU A 372 -18.09 2.60 0.25
CA LEU A 372 -17.02 1.72 0.69
C LEU A 372 -15.95 1.63 -0.40
N VAL A 373 -14.88 2.40 -0.26
CA VAL A 373 -13.77 2.47 -1.20
C VAL A 373 -12.75 1.38 -0.86
N HIS A 374 -12.63 0.39 -1.73
CA HIS A 374 -11.60 -0.64 -1.68
C HIS A 374 -10.34 -0.15 -2.37
N ARG A 375 -9.21 -0.27 -1.67
CA ARG A 375 -7.88 0.09 -2.15
C ARG A 375 -6.94 -1.09 -1.94
N LYS A 376 -6.38 -1.63 -3.03
CA LYS A 376 -5.38 -2.70 -2.97
C LYS A 376 -4.17 -2.32 -3.80
N GLY A 377 -3.03 -2.12 -3.15
CA GLY A 377 -1.88 -1.46 -3.76
C GLY A 377 -2.24 -0.07 -4.29
N SER A 378 -3.03 0.69 -3.55
CA SER A 378 -3.39 2.06 -3.92
C SER A 378 -3.60 2.90 -2.68
N THR A 379 -3.17 4.15 -2.71
CA THR A 379 -3.09 5.01 -1.54
C THR A 379 -4.14 6.10 -1.58
N ARG A 380 -4.70 6.48 -0.42
CA ARG A 380 -5.57 7.67 -0.32
C ARG A 380 -4.76 8.95 -0.57
N ALA A 381 -5.36 9.89 -1.28
CA ALA A 381 -4.73 11.12 -1.76
C ALA A 381 -5.73 12.29 -1.72
N PHE A 382 -6.24 12.59 -0.51
CA PHE A 382 -7.24 13.65 -0.35
C PHE A 382 -6.72 15.05 -0.71
N PRO A 383 -7.58 15.89 -1.31
CA PRO A 383 -7.20 17.21 -1.80
C PRO A 383 -6.91 18.19 -0.66
N PRO A 384 -6.35 19.38 -0.96
CA PRO A 384 -6.37 20.50 -0.04
C PRO A 384 -7.78 20.77 0.52
N ASN A 385 -7.84 21.26 1.76
CA ASN A 385 -9.04 21.63 2.53
C ASN A 385 -9.94 20.46 2.92
N HIS A 386 -9.51 19.21 2.67
CA HIS A 386 -10.28 18.05 3.08
C HIS A 386 -10.25 17.90 4.62
N PRO A 387 -11.40 17.74 5.30
CA PRO A 387 -11.45 17.79 6.78
C PRO A 387 -10.69 16.65 7.48
N LEU A 388 -10.42 15.55 6.77
CA LEU A 388 -9.70 14.38 7.31
C LEU A 388 -8.17 14.42 7.14
N ILE A 389 -7.61 15.53 6.64
CA ILE A 389 -6.14 15.69 6.55
C ILE A 389 -5.62 16.55 7.72
N PRO A 390 -4.36 16.36 8.16
CA PRO A 390 -3.79 17.13 9.26
C PRO A 390 -3.83 18.64 8.99
N VAL A 391 -3.92 19.44 10.05
CA VAL A 391 -4.06 20.91 9.97
C VAL A 391 -2.94 21.53 9.15
N ASP A 392 -1.70 21.08 9.34
CA ASP A 392 -0.51 21.61 8.66
C ASP A 392 -0.52 21.34 7.15
N TYR A 393 -1.28 20.33 6.71
CA TYR A 393 -1.41 19.91 5.32
C TYR A 393 -2.72 20.35 4.66
N GLN A 394 -3.57 21.09 5.38
CA GLN A 394 -4.86 21.57 4.86
C GLN A 394 -4.69 22.30 3.53
N LEU A 395 -3.68 23.15 3.39
CA LEU A 395 -3.50 23.90 2.16
C LEU A 395 -2.68 23.15 1.08
N THR A 396 -1.97 22.06 1.44
CA THR A 396 -1.11 21.29 0.53
C THR A 396 -1.78 20.06 -0.06
N GLY A 397 -2.82 19.56 0.60
CA GLY A 397 -3.37 18.23 0.37
C GLY A 397 -2.61 17.15 1.14
N GLN A 398 -3.21 15.96 1.22
CA GLN A 398 -2.68 14.84 1.99
C GLN A 398 -1.30 14.40 1.44
N PRO A 399 -0.27 14.22 2.28
CA PRO A 399 0.94 13.54 1.86
C PRO A 399 0.65 12.11 1.44
N VAL A 400 1.28 11.68 0.34
CA VAL A 400 1.17 10.33 -0.20
C VAL A 400 2.58 9.76 -0.35
N LEU A 401 2.83 8.65 0.33
CA LEU A 401 4.15 8.04 0.38
C LEU A 401 4.25 6.91 -0.64
N ILE A 402 5.15 7.04 -1.60
CA ILE A 402 5.33 6.09 -2.70
C ILE A 402 6.68 5.39 -2.53
N GLY A 403 6.62 4.12 -2.15
CA GLY A 403 7.79 3.27 -2.01
C GLY A 403 8.35 2.83 -3.36
N GLY A 404 9.66 2.99 -3.54
CA GLY A 404 10.39 2.41 -4.66
C GLY A 404 10.69 0.93 -4.44
N THR A 405 11.97 0.60 -4.58
CA THR A 405 12.58 -0.70 -4.28
C THR A 405 13.89 -0.42 -3.54
N MET A 406 14.54 -1.47 -3.03
CA MET A 406 15.82 -1.33 -2.30
C MET A 406 16.97 -0.63 -3.08
N GLY A 407 16.81 -0.42 -4.39
CA GLY A 407 17.79 0.27 -5.23
C GLY A 407 17.19 1.39 -6.08
N THR A 408 15.97 1.84 -5.83
CA THR A 408 15.34 2.92 -6.62
C THR A 408 14.81 4.02 -5.72
N CYS A 409 14.51 5.18 -6.30
CA CYS A 409 14.00 6.31 -5.54
C CYS A 409 12.59 6.05 -4.98
N SER A 410 12.27 6.70 -3.87
CA SER A 410 10.92 6.84 -3.34
C SER A 410 10.41 8.26 -3.59
N TYR A 411 9.10 8.50 -3.45
CA TYR A 411 8.51 9.83 -3.62
C TYR A 411 7.54 10.17 -2.50
N VAL A 412 7.43 11.46 -2.20
CA VAL A 412 6.29 12.05 -1.51
C VAL A 412 5.48 12.83 -2.54
N LEU A 413 4.20 12.51 -2.65
CA LEU A 413 3.23 13.24 -3.46
C LEU A 413 2.22 13.95 -2.55
N THR A 414 1.37 14.79 -3.13
CA THR A 414 0.23 15.42 -2.47
C THR A 414 -1.07 15.12 -3.21
N GLY A 415 -2.17 14.97 -2.46
CA GLY A 415 -3.51 14.79 -3.03
C GLY A 415 -4.02 16.02 -3.78
N THR A 416 -5.02 15.82 -4.65
CA THR A 416 -5.48 16.86 -5.59
C THR A 416 -6.99 16.80 -5.79
N GLU A 417 -7.59 17.92 -6.18
CA GLU A 417 -9.02 18.00 -6.51
C GLU A 417 -9.39 17.09 -7.69
N GLN A 418 -8.53 17.04 -8.72
CA GLN A 418 -8.74 16.15 -9.85
C GLN A 418 -8.73 14.68 -9.41
N GLY A 419 -7.80 14.29 -8.53
CA GLY A 419 -7.78 12.95 -7.94
C GLY A 419 -9.03 12.64 -7.10
N MET A 420 -9.56 13.63 -6.38
CA MET A 420 -10.83 13.48 -5.64
C MET A 420 -11.98 13.09 -6.59
N ILE A 421 -12.06 13.74 -7.76
CA ILE A 421 -13.12 13.53 -8.74
C ILE A 421 -12.91 12.25 -9.57
N GLU A 422 -11.69 12.02 -10.08
CA GLU A 422 -11.43 10.95 -11.06
C GLU A 422 -11.20 9.58 -10.44
N THR A 423 -10.66 9.54 -9.22
CA THR A 423 -10.17 8.31 -8.58
C THR A 423 -10.61 8.15 -7.13
N TYR A 424 -11.67 8.86 -6.72
CA TYR A 424 -12.17 8.85 -5.34
C TYR A 424 -11.07 9.18 -4.33
N GLY A 425 -10.26 10.21 -4.66
CA GLY A 425 -9.14 10.65 -3.84
C GLY A 425 -8.10 9.54 -3.66
N SER A 426 -7.71 8.87 -4.74
CA SER A 426 -6.76 7.75 -4.69
C SER A 426 -5.64 7.86 -5.72
N THR A 427 -4.45 7.36 -5.40
CA THR A 427 -3.28 7.33 -6.31
C THR A 427 -2.43 6.07 -6.08
N CYS A 428 -1.34 5.92 -6.85
CA CYS A 428 -0.40 4.79 -6.74
C CYS A 428 0.14 4.59 -5.33
N HIS A 429 0.70 3.40 -5.08
CA HIS A 429 1.36 3.07 -3.80
C HIS A 429 2.86 2.86 -3.92
N GLY A 430 3.34 2.49 -5.11
CA GLY A 430 4.74 2.16 -5.32
C GLY A 430 5.06 1.85 -6.78
N ALA A 431 6.16 1.15 -7.01
CA ALA A 431 6.58 0.76 -8.35
C ALA A 431 5.64 -0.27 -9.01
N GLY A 432 5.10 -1.21 -8.23
CA GLY A 432 4.37 -2.37 -8.76
C GLY A 432 5.28 -3.38 -9.47
N ARG A 433 4.95 -4.68 -9.39
CA ARG A 433 5.83 -5.72 -9.93
C ARG A 433 5.70 -5.82 -11.46
N ALA A 434 6.83 -5.93 -12.14
CA ALA A 434 6.91 -6.28 -13.55
C ALA A 434 7.16 -7.77 -13.76
N LEU A 435 7.83 -8.44 -12.81
CA LEU A 435 8.13 -9.86 -12.83
C LEU A 435 7.59 -10.58 -11.60
N SER A 436 7.11 -11.81 -11.79
CA SER A 436 6.74 -12.67 -10.66
C SER A 436 7.98 -13.03 -9.81
N ARG A 437 7.79 -13.27 -8.51
CA ARG A 437 8.89 -13.70 -7.62
C ARG A 437 9.59 -14.95 -8.15
N ALA A 438 8.83 -15.93 -8.62
CA ALA A 438 9.38 -17.15 -9.20
C ALA A 438 10.23 -16.89 -10.45
N LYS A 439 9.85 -15.93 -11.30
CA LYS A 439 10.64 -15.54 -12.48
C LYS A 439 11.89 -14.76 -12.08
N SER A 440 11.79 -13.90 -11.07
CA SER A 440 12.92 -13.12 -10.52
C SER A 440 14.00 -14.06 -9.98
N ARG A 441 13.60 -15.05 -9.18
CA ARG A 441 14.49 -16.11 -8.63
C ARG A 441 15.21 -16.97 -9.68
N ARG A 442 14.67 -17.07 -10.90
CA ARG A 442 15.28 -17.85 -11.98
C ARG A 442 16.24 -17.03 -12.82
N ASN A 443 16.04 -15.71 -12.86
CA ASN A 443 16.71 -14.82 -13.81
C ASN A 443 17.79 -13.95 -13.16
N LEU A 444 17.78 -13.80 -11.84
CA LEU A 444 18.64 -12.87 -11.11
C LEU A 444 19.46 -13.64 -10.08
N ASP A 445 20.75 -13.31 -9.99
CA ASP A 445 21.63 -13.79 -8.93
C ASP A 445 21.67 -12.77 -7.78
N TYR A 446 21.67 -13.26 -6.53
CA TYR A 446 21.69 -12.39 -5.36
C TYR A 446 23.03 -11.68 -5.18
N THR A 447 24.17 -12.27 -5.60
CA THR A 447 25.49 -11.62 -5.50
C THR A 447 25.55 -10.41 -6.42
N ASP A 448 24.99 -10.53 -7.62
CA ASP A 448 24.96 -9.44 -8.59
C ASP A 448 24.07 -8.29 -8.10
N VAL A 449 22.94 -8.61 -7.47
CA VAL A 449 22.06 -7.59 -6.89
C VAL A 449 22.75 -6.84 -5.74
N LEU A 450 23.44 -7.56 -4.84
CA LEU A 450 24.18 -6.93 -3.74
C LEU A 450 25.34 -6.07 -4.25
N ALA A 451 26.11 -6.55 -5.22
CA ALA A 451 27.20 -5.79 -5.83
C ALA A 451 26.70 -4.49 -6.49
N LYS A 452 25.58 -4.54 -7.23
CA LYS A 452 24.97 -3.33 -7.82
C LYS A 452 24.54 -2.33 -6.75
N LEU A 453 23.96 -2.78 -5.64
CA LEU A 453 23.56 -1.88 -4.55
C LEU A 453 24.79 -1.23 -3.90
N GLU A 454 25.87 -1.99 -3.74
CA GLU A 454 27.15 -1.47 -3.24
C GLU A 454 27.77 -0.43 -4.20
N GLU A 455 27.75 -0.69 -5.52
CA GLU A 455 28.16 0.28 -6.55
C GLU A 455 27.34 1.57 -6.51
N MET A 456 26.05 1.48 -6.15
CA MET A 456 25.16 2.62 -5.92
C MET A 456 25.40 3.33 -4.57
N GLY A 457 26.31 2.82 -3.75
CA GLY A 457 26.61 3.35 -2.42
C GLY A 457 25.53 3.04 -1.38
N ILE A 458 24.69 2.03 -1.59
CA ILE A 458 23.58 1.66 -0.71
C ILE A 458 24.05 0.59 0.28
N SER A 459 24.01 0.92 1.57
CA SER A 459 24.24 -0.07 2.64
C SER A 459 23.04 -1.00 2.75
N ILE A 460 23.24 -2.31 2.80
CA ILE A 460 22.14 -3.27 2.93
C ILE A 460 22.32 -4.21 4.11
N ARG A 461 21.24 -4.45 4.85
CA ARG A 461 21.15 -5.48 5.90
C ARG A 461 19.94 -6.36 5.64
N VAL A 462 20.18 -7.66 5.45
CA VAL A 462 19.16 -8.63 5.05
C VAL A 462 19.19 -9.83 5.98
N ALA A 463 18.01 -10.27 6.44
CA ALA A 463 17.90 -11.50 7.23
C ALA A 463 18.24 -12.74 6.40
N SER A 464 17.89 -12.74 5.12
CA SER A 464 18.17 -13.85 4.20
C SER A 464 18.67 -13.32 2.84
N PRO A 465 19.98 -13.39 2.55
CA PRO A 465 20.54 -12.92 1.28
C PRO A 465 19.88 -13.54 0.05
N LYS A 466 19.46 -14.81 0.13
CA LYS A 466 18.82 -15.53 -0.99
C LYS A 466 17.45 -14.95 -1.38
N LEU A 467 16.79 -14.20 -0.50
CA LEU A 467 15.48 -13.60 -0.77
C LEU A 467 15.59 -12.20 -1.39
N VAL A 468 16.80 -11.64 -1.50
CA VAL A 468 17.05 -10.33 -2.10
C VAL A 468 16.68 -10.31 -3.58
N MET A 469 16.95 -11.40 -4.31
CA MET A 469 16.63 -11.50 -5.74
C MET A 469 15.13 -11.40 -6.06
N GLU A 470 14.25 -11.74 -5.11
CA GLU A 470 12.80 -11.59 -5.29
C GLU A 470 12.36 -10.14 -5.34
N GLU A 471 13.14 -9.26 -4.73
CA GLU A 471 12.82 -7.86 -4.50
C GLU A 471 13.77 -6.91 -5.23
N ALA A 472 14.62 -7.45 -6.11
CA ALA A 472 15.56 -6.70 -6.92
C ALA A 472 14.86 -5.62 -7.77
N PRO A 473 15.48 -4.44 -7.99
CA PRO A 473 14.91 -3.36 -8.77
C PRO A 473 14.32 -3.77 -10.13
N GLU A 474 14.98 -4.68 -10.84
CA GLU A 474 14.57 -5.18 -12.17
C GLU A 474 13.28 -6.02 -12.14
N SER A 475 12.85 -6.43 -10.95
CA SER A 475 11.59 -7.16 -10.75
C SER A 475 10.36 -6.24 -10.74
N TYR A 476 10.59 -4.93 -10.67
CA TYR A 476 9.57 -3.88 -10.54
C TYR A 476 9.50 -3.01 -11.79
N LYS A 477 8.37 -2.31 -11.96
CA LYS A 477 8.28 -1.25 -12.95
C LYS A 477 9.15 -0.06 -12.51
N ASN A 478 9.40 0.87 -13.41
CA ASN A 478 10.06 2.12 -13.05
C ASN A 478 9.10 3.00 -12.23
N VAL A 479 9.40 3.22 -10.95
CA VAL A 479 8.61 4.06 -10.05
C VAL A 479 8.47 5.51 -10.54
N THR A 480 9.47 6.05 -11.24
CA THR A 480 9.40 7.39 -11.81
C THR A 480 8.37 7.47 -12.94
N ASP A 481 8.24 6.42 -13.76
CA ASP A 481 7.19 6.35 -14.79
C ASP A 481 5.80 6.28 -14.16
N VAL A 482 5.64 5.53 -13.08
CA VAL A 482 4.38 5.44 -12.32
C VAL A 482 4.00 6.82 -11.77
N VAL A 483 4.91 7.46 -11.04
CA VAL A 483 4.68 8.77 -10.41
C VAL A 483 4.44 9.86 -11.46
N ASN A 484 5.22 9.88 -12.55
CA ASN A 484 5.00 10.85 -13.63
C ASN A 484 3.65 10.65 -14.31
N THR A 485 3.16 9.42 -14.42
CA THR A 485 1.81 9.15 -14.95
C THR A 485 0.75 9.74 -14.02
N CYS A 486 0.85 9.49 -12.70
CA CYS A 486 -0.08 10.06 -11.73
C CYS A 486 -0.05 11.60 -11.72
N HIS A 487 1.14 12.19 -11.83
CA HIS A 487 1.33 13.64 -11.90
C HIS A 487 0.72 14.25 -13.17
N SER A 488 0.97 13.63 -14.32
CA SER A 488 0.50 14.15 -15.61
C SER A 488 -1.01 13.96 -15.79
N ALA A 489 -1.58 12.90 -15.19
CA ALA A 489 -3.03 12.71 -15.11
C ALA A 489 -3.70 13.66 -14.11
N GLY A 490 -2.93 14.36 -13.28
CA GLY A 490 -3.44 15.29 -12.29
C GLY A 490 -4.01 14.65 -11.03
N ILE A 491 -3.98 13.32 -10.89
CA ILE A 491 -4.57 12.60 -9.74
C ILE A 491 -3.77 12.75 -8.44
N SER A 492 -2.49 13.14 -8.53
CA SER A 492 -1.64 13.52 -7.40
C SER A 492 -0.49 14.41 -7.89
N LYS A 493 0.13 15.21 -7.02
CA LYS A 493 1.21 16.14 -7.41
C LYS A 493 2.53 15.73 -6.79
N LYS A 494 3.64 15.77 -7.55
CA LYS A 494 4.98 15.50 -7.01
C LYS A 494 5.37 16.57 -5.98
N CYS A 495 5.90 16.14 -4.84
CA CYS A 495 6.41 17.02 -3.79
C CYS A 495 7.91 16.80 -3.58
N ILE A 496 8.32 15.59 -3.20
CA ILE A 496 9.71 15.26 -2.85
C ILE A 496 10.12 13.95 -3.54
N LYS A 497 11.38 13.87 -4.00
CA LYS A 497 12.03 12.62 -4.40
C LYS A 497 13.11 12.25 -3.39
N LEU A 498 13.13 10.99 -3.00
CA LEU A 498 14.02 10.42 -2.00
C LEU A 498 14.90 9.36 -2.64
N ARG A 499 16.20 9.35 -2.34
CA ARG A 499 17.14 8.31 -2.79
C ARG A 499 17.59 7.48 -1.59
N PRO A 500 17.51 6.13 -1.64
CA PRO A 500 17.99 5.30 -0.54
C PRO A 500 19.51 5.37 -0.42
N ILE A 501 20.00 5.38 0.82
CA ILE A 501 21.42 5.24 1.16
C ILE A 501 21.67 4.03 2.08
N ALA A 502 20.64 3.55 2.79
CA ALA A 502 20.69 2.31 3.53
C ALA A 502 19.33 1.60 3.54
N VAL A 503 19.32 0.27 3.45
CA VAL A 503 18.12 -0.56 3.39
C VAL A 503 18.21 -1.73 4.35
N ILE A 504 17.14 -1.94 5.11
CA ILE A 504 16.96 -3.06 6.02
C ILE A 504 15.77 -3.87 5.57
N LYS A 505 15.99 -5.17 5.39
CA LYS A 505 14.98 -6.08 4.87
C LYS A 505 15.00 -7.42 5.62
N GLY A 506 13.83 -8.03 5.73
CA GLY A 506 13.72 -9.41 6.18
C GLY A 506 13.61 -10.44 5.08
#